data_AF-A0A8K0CN53-F1
#
_entry.id   AF-A0A8K0CN53-F1
#
_cell.length_a   1.000
_cell.length_b   1.000
_cell.length_c   1.000
_cell.angle_alpha   90.00
_cell.angle_beta   90.00
_cell.angle_gamma   90.00
#
_symmetry.space_group_name_H-M   'P 1'
#
loop_
_entity.id
_entity.type
_entity.pdbx_description
1 polymer ?
#
loop_
_entity_poly.entity_id
_entity_poly.type
_entity_poly.pdbx_seq_one_letter_code
_entity_poly.pdbx_strand_id
1 'polypeptide(L)'
;MTHNVCREMKEDHFGIAASLSKSVNVKIQCPLKKGWLNITNGMIDFTKFPPHIPRGQYMDQLTVYDGSNFIGEIQVEAVVEDIIKKWEN
;
A
#
# COMPACT_ATOMS: atom_id res chain seq x y z
N MET A 1 13.14 5.45 2.95
CA MET A 1 12.73 6.71 2.30
C MET A 1 11.47 7.20 3.01
N THR A 2 11.32 8.50 3.27
CA THR A 2 10.12 9.03 3.96
C THR A 2 9.15 9.61 2.94
N HIS A 3 7.91 9.12 2.93
CA HIS A 3 6.85 9.57 2.04
C HIS A 3 5.87 10.49 2.77
N ASN A 4 5.47 11.59 2.12
CA ASN A 4 4.40 12.44 2.65
C ASN A 4 3.07 12.00 2.02
N VAL A 5 2.46 10.99 2.64
CA VAL A 5 1.23 10.36 2.15
C VAL A 5 0.11 11.38 1.92
N CYS A 6 -0.04 12.36 2.82
CA CYS A 6 -1.09 13.37 2.66
C CYS A 6 -0.88 14.33 1.48
N ARG A 7 0.38 14.61 1.11
CA ARG A 7 0.70 15.36 -0.11
C ARG A 7 0.44 14.49 -1.33
N GLU A 8 0.92 13.25 -1.33
CA GLU A 8 0.76 12.31 -2.44
C GLU A 8 -0.72 12.00 -2.73
N MET A 9 -1.55 11.90 -1.69
CA MET A 9 -3.00 11.74 -1.81
C MET A 9 -3.70 12.95 -2.44
N LYS A 10 -3.19 14.18 -2.22
CA LYS A 10 -3.76 15.39 -2.84
C LYS A 10 -3.40 15.50 -4.31
N GLU A 11 -2.18 15.07 -4.65
CA GLU A 11 -1.65 15.11 -6.02
C GLU A 11 -2.13 13.91 -6.87
N ASP A 12 -2.86 12.96 -6.28
CA ASP A 12 -3.23 11.65 -6.85
C ASP A 12 -2.03 10.92 -7.47
N HIS A 13 -0.83 11.15 -6.93
CA HIS A 13 0.36 10.46 -7.35
C HIS A 13 0.17 8.95 -7.09
N PHE A 14 0.38 8.16 -8.15
CA PHE A 14 0.25 6.69 -8.17
C PHE A 14 -1.17 6.11 -8.01
N GLY A 15 -2.23 6.94 -7.97
CA GLY A 15 -3.62 6.47 -7.80
C GLY A 15 -3.90 5.88 -6.42
N ILE A 16 -3.08 6.21 -5.42
CA ILE A 16 -3.14 5.64 -4.06
C ILE A 16 -4.49 5.94 -3.40
N ALA A 17 -4.98 7.18 -3.52
CA ALA A 17 -6.26 7.58 -2.95
C ALA A 17 -7.44 6.82 -3.58
N ALA A 18 -7.40 6.64 -4.92
CA ALA A 18 -8.42 5.89 -5.65
C ALA A 18 -8.40 4.39 -5.30
N SER A 19 -7.21 3.78 -5.27
CA SER A 19 -7.04 2.36 -4.92
C SER A 19 -7.46 2.08 -3.49
N LEU A 20 -6.97 2.86 -2.52
CA LEU A 20 -7.36 2.71 -1.12
C LEU A 20 -8.86 2.92 -0.93
N SER A 21 -9.45 3.96 -1.53
CA SER A 21 -10.88 4.23 -1.35
C SER A 21 -11.77 3.11 -1.90
N LYS A 22 -11.35 2.44 -3.00
CA LYS A 22 -12.03 1.24 -3.51
C LYS A 22 -11.91 0.05 -2.54
N SER A 23 -10.75 -0.11 -1.92
CA SER A 23 -10.44 -1.20 -0.97
C SER A 23 -11.17 -1.09 0.38
N VAL A 24 -11.46 0.13 0.83
CA VAL A 24 -12.11 0.37 2.14
C VAL A 24 -13.56 0.81 2.04
N ASN A 25 -14.10 0.98 0.83
CA ASN A 25 -15.43 1.56 0.57
C ASN A 25 -15.69 2.89 1.32
N VAL A 26 -14.62 3.64 1.58
CA VAL A 26 -14.62 4.92 2.30
C VAL A 26 -13.68 5.86 1.58
N LYS A 27 -14.10 7.10 1.39
CA LYS A 27 -13.23 8.15 0.83
C LYS A 27 -12.12 8.46 1.83
N ILE A 28 -10.92 7.95 1.58
CA ILE A 28 -9.76 8.27 2.42
C ILE A 28 -9.30 9.68 2.04
N GLN A 29 -9.31 10.61 3.01
CA GLN A 29 -8.79 11.96 2.83
C GLN A 29 -8.01 12.37 4.07
N CYS A 30 -6.91 13.10 3.88
CA CYS A 30 -6.21 13.76 4.96
C CYS A 30 -6.90 15.09 5.36
N PRO A 31 -6.93 15.45 6.66
CA PRO A 31 -6.48 14.63 7.79
C PRO A 31 -7.42 13.44 8.06
N LEU A 32 -6.85 12.29 8.41
CA LEU A 32 -7.62 11.10 8.76
C LEU A 32 -8.32 11.31 10.11
N LYS A 33 -9.62 11.00 10.19
CA LYS A 33 -10.33 11.00 11.46
C LYS A 33 -9.88 9.81 12.31
N LYS A 34 -9.71 10.03 13.62
CA LYS A 34 -9.48 8.94 14.58
C LYS A 34 -10.65 7.95 14.54
N GLY A 35 -10.35 6.67 14.49
CA GLY A 35 -11.33 5.60 14.44
C GLY A 35 -10.77 4.32 13.83
N TRP A 36 -11.65 3.37 13.56
CA TRP A 36 -11.31 2.11 12.92
C TRP A 36 -11.62 2.17 11.43
N LEU A 37 -10.67 1.75 10.61
CA LEU A 37 -10.83 1.54 9.18
C LEU A 37 -10.78 0.04 8.92
N ASN A 38 -11.81 -0.49 8.25
CA ASN A 38 -11.82 -1.88 7.83
C ASN A 38 -11.39 -1.96 6.36
N ILE A 39 -10.25 -2.61 6.10
CA ILE A 39 -9.72 -2.81 4.75
C ILE A 39 -10.07 -4.24 4.35
N THR A 40 -11.01 -4.40 3.42
CA THR A 40 -11.54 -5.73 3.06
C THR A 40 -10.87 -6.32 1.83
N ASN A 41 -10.42 -5.49 0.87
CA ASN A 41 -9.81 -5.95 -0.38
C ASN A 41 -8.60 -5.11 -0.79
N GLY A 42 -7.38 -5.57 -0.54
CA GLY A 42 -6.18 -4.97 -1.14
C GLY A 42 -5.92 -5.54 -2.54
N MET A 43 -5.81 -4.70 -3.56
CA MET A 43 -5.33 -5.11 -4.88
C MET A 43 -3.93 -4.55 -5.11
N ILE A 44 -2.99 -5.43 -5.46
CA ILE A 44 -1.63 -5.05 -5.86
C ILE A 44 -1.58 -5.06 -7.38
N ASP A 45 -1.25 -3.90 -7.96
CA ASP A 45 -1.02 -3.77 -9.40
C ASP A 45 0.42 -4.15 -9.74
N PHE A 46 0.62 -5.40 -10.12
CA PHE A 46 1.92 -5.94 -10.52
C PHE A 46 2.47 -5.31 -11.80
N THR A 47 1.70 -4.55 -12.58
CA THR A 47 2.23 -3.87 -13.78
C THR A 47 3.17 -2.72 -13.44
N LYS A 48 3.10 -2.19 -12.20
CA LYS A 48 3.98 -1.14 -11.69
C LYS A 48 5.28 -1.68 -11.08
N PHE A 49 5.41 -2.99 -10.99
CA PHE A 49 6.57 -3.62 -10.39
C PHE A 49 7.73 -3.61 -11.40
N PRO A 50 9.00 -3.49 -10.96
CA PRO A 50 10.14 -3.65 -11.84
C PRO A 50 10.04 -4.97 -12.61
N PRO A 51 10.49 -5.03 -13.89
CA PRO A 51 10.31 -6.19 -14.77
C PRO A 51 10.92 -7.48 -14.22
N HIS A 52 11.84 -7.37 -13.27
CA HIS A 52 12.45 -8.50 -12.59
C HIS A 52 12.44 -8.27 -11.09
N ILE A 53 11.44 -8.82 -10.39
CA ILE A 53 11.53 -9.03 -8.94
C ILE A 53 11.99 -10.47 -8.74
N PRO A 54 13.19 -10.69 -8.16
CA PRO A 54 13.68 -12.02 -7.88
C PRO A 54 12.73 -12.80 -6.97
N ARG A 55 12.71 -14.12 -7.13
CA ARG A 55 12.05 -14.99 -6.15
C ARG A 55 12.76 -14.84 -4.80
N GLY A 56 11.98 -14.91 -3.74
CA GLY A 56 12.55 -14.87 -2.39
C GLY A 56 11.58 -14.37 -1.34
N GLN A 57 12.11 -14.30 -0.13
CA GLN A 57 11.42 -13.71 1.02
C GLN A 57 11.83 -12.24 1.12
N TYR A 58 10.82 -11.38 1.17
CA TYR A 58 10.96 -9.95 1.33
C TYR A 58 10.34 -9.55 2.66
N MET A 59 11.04 -8.67 3.37
CA MET A 59 10.54 -8.06 4.59
C MET A 59 10.57 -6.56 4.37
N ASP A 60 9.42 -5.92 4.58
CA ASP A 60 9.29 -4.47 4.56
C ASP A 60 8.77 -3.98 5.91
N GLN A 61 9.23 -2.81 6.31
CA GLN A 61 8.89 -2.18 7.59
C GLN A 61 8.42 -0.76 7.31
N LEU A 62 7.14 -0.53 7.57
CA LEU A 62 6.50 0.77 7.39
C LEU A 62 6.29 1.42 8.75
N THR A 63 6.97 2.54 8.97
CA THR A 63 6.79 3.35 10.17
C THR A 63 5.91 4.56 9.87
N VAL A 64 4.88 4.79 10.69
CA VAL A 64 3.89 5.85 10.49
C VAL A 64 4.10 6.97 11.50
N TYR A 65 4.12 8.21 11.00
CA TYR A 65 4.28 9.43 11.79
C TYR A 65 3.16 10.44 11.48
N ASP A 66 2.75 11.19 12.51
CA ASP A 66 1.95 12.42 12.38
C ASP A 66 2.85 13.62 12.74
N GLY A 67 3.38 14.30 11.72
CA GLY A 67 4.45 15.27 11.89
C GLY A 67 5.70 14.59 12.46
N SER A 68 6.10 14.96 13.68
CA SER A 68 7.22 14.34 14.41
C SER A 68 6.77 13.28 15.42
N ASN A 69 5.47 13.02 15.55
CA ASN A 69 4.94 12.06 16.52
C ASN A 69 4.87 10.66 15.90
N PHE A 70 5.51 9.68 16.54
CA PHE A 70 5.38 8.27 16.16
C PHE A 70 3.94 7.79 16.43
N ILE A 71 3.33 7.17 15.43
CA ILE A 71 1.98 6.60 15.53
C ILE A 71 2.03 5.08 15.69
N GLY A 72 2.89 4.42 14.90
CA GLY A 72 2.98 2.97 14.90
C GLY A 72 3.89 2.43 13.82
N GLU A 73 4.02 1.10 13.80
CA GLU A 73 4.82 0.36 12.84
C GLU A 73 4.03 -0.83 12.28
N ILE A 74 4.22 -1.10 11.00
CA ILE A 74 3.67 -2.25 10.29
C ILE A 74 4.85 -3.01 9.69
N GLN A 75 4.93 -4.31 9.98
CA GLN A 75 5.89 -5.21 9.33
C GLN A 75 5.13 -6.09 8.35
N VAL A 76 5.66 -6.20 7.13
CA VAL A 76 5.09 -7.00 6.05
C VAL A 76 6.13 -8.00 5.59
N GLU A 77 5.81 -9.27 5.72
CA GLU A 77 6.59 -10.36 5.14
C GLU A 77 5.87 -10.85 3.89
N ALA A 78 6.58 -10.90 2.76
CA ALA A 78 6.06 -11.36 1.49
C ALA A 78 6.99 -12.40 0.87
N VAL A 79 6.42 -13.49 0.39
CA VAL A 79 7.15 -14.48 -0.41
C VAL A 79 6.79 -14.26 -1.86
N VAL A 80 7.78 -13.90 -2.68
CA VAL A 80 7.62 -13.82 -4.12
C VAL A 80 8.02 -15.16 -4.71
N GLU A 81 7.01 -15.90 -5.16
CA GLU A 81 7.17 -17.11 -5.95
C GLU A 81 7.00 -16.79 -7.43
N ASP A 82 7.32 -17.78 -8.28
CA ASP A 82 7.05 -17.69 -9.71
C ASP A 82 5.60 -17.34 -10.00
N ILE A 83 5.38 -16.27 -10.75
CA ILE A 83 4.11 -16.04 -11.45
C ILE A 83 4.13 -16.92 -12.72
N ILE A 84 4.28 -18.24 -12.57
CA ILE A 84 4.17 -19.17 -13.70
C ILE A 84 2.71 -19.63 -13.80
N LYS A 85 2.02 -18.98 -14.75
CA LYS A 85 0.84 -19.43 -15.53
C LYS A 85 -0.31 -20.13 -14.79
N LYS A 86 -1.35 -19.37 -14.47
CA LYS A 86 -2.75 -19.82 -14.46
C LYS A 86 -3.68 -18.73 -15.05
N TRP A 87 -3.42 -18.34 -16.30
CA TRP A 87 -4.35 -17.55 -17.12
C TRP A 87 -4.47 -18.12 -18.54
N GLU A 88 -4.34 -19.44 -18.66
CA GLU A 88 -4.72 -20.20 -19.86
C GLU A 88 -5.73 -21.26 -19.39
N ASN A 89 -7.00 -20.90 -19.42
CA ASN A 89 -8.17 -21.77 -19.64
C ASN A 89 -9.33 -20.90 -20.13
#